data_AF-A0A1E3BCK5-F1
#
_entry.id   AF-A0A1E3BCK5-F1
#
_cell.length_a   1.000
_cell.length_b   1.000
_cell.length_c   1.000
_cell.angle_alpha   90.00
_cell.angle_beta   90.00
_cell.angle_gamma   90.00
#
_symmetry.space_group_name_H-M   'P 1'
#
loop_
_entity.id
_entity.type
_entity.pdbx_description
1 polymer ?
#
loop_
_entity_poly.entity_id
_entity_poly.type
_entity_poly.pdbx_seq_one_letter_code
_entity_poly.pdbx_strand_id
1 'polypeptide(L)'
;MATATGKPKEFLCILPDNPNAPDIRKKVRPIHYEGIKPLVETGRLVVGGAMLEKHPAEGEDALFKGSMIVYTGESVEDVREAINGDIYAKSGVWDLEKVQIIPYVSAVRKPMP
;
A
#
# COMPACT_ATOMS: atom_id res chain seq x y z
N MET A 1 11.54 5.70 -26.86
CA MET A 1 10.90 4.95 -25.76
C MET A 1 9.45 4.73 -26.17
N ALA A 2 9.10 3.50 -26.57
CA ALA A 2 7.76 3.20 -27.03
C ALA A 2 6.80 3.25 -25.84
N THR A 3 5.80 4.13 -25.90
CA THR A 3 4.69 4.14 -24.96
C THR A 3 3.87 2.87 -25.19
N ALA A 4 3.95 1.92 -24.26
CA ALA A 4 3.09 0.75 -24.30
C ALA A 4 1.63 1.21 -24.12
N THR A 5 0.82 1.09 -25.18
CA THR A 5 -0.60 1.48 -25.24
C THR A 5 -1.52 0.46 -24.55
N GLY A 6 -1.09 -0.09 -23.41
CA GLY A 6 -1.86 -1.02 -22.59
C GLY A 6 -2.37 -0.38 -21.31
N LYS A 7 -3.49 -0.88 -20.77
CA LYS A 7 -3.87 -0.56 -19.37
C LYS A 7 -2.70 -0.94 -18.45
N PRO A 8 -2.32 -0.09 -17.48
CA PRO A 8 -1.21 -0.41 -16.60
C PRO A 8 -1.55 -1.66 -15.77
N LYS A 9 -0.57 -2.57 -15.60
CA LYS A 9 -0.78 -3.86 -14.91
C LYS A 9 -1.03 -3.59 -13.43
N GLU A 10 -1.84 -4.42 -12.77
CA GLU A 10 -2.10 -4.27 -11.33
C GLU A 10 -1.26 -5.25 -10.51
N PHE A 11 -0.92 -4.84 -9.30
CA PHE A 11 -0.16 -5.64 -8.34
C PHE A 11 -0.79 -5.53 -6.96
N LEU A 12 -1.19 -6.66 -6.39
CA LEU A 12 -1.56 -6.79 -4.99
C LEU A 12 -0.30 -6.76 -4.15
N CYS A 13 -0.24 -5.83 -3.20
CA CYS A 13 0.87 -5.66 -2.29
C CYS A 13 0.41 -5.93 -0.86
N ILE A 14 1.06 -6.90 -0.22
CA ILE A 14 0.90 -7.19 1.21
C ILE A 14 2.16 -6.67 1.90
N LEU A 15 1.97 -5.70 2.78
CA LEU A 15 3.05 -4.92 3.41
C LEU A 15 2.97 -5.08 4.93
N PRO A 16 3.52 -6.17 5.51
CA PRO A 16 3.49 -6.36 6.96
C PRO A 16 4.22 -5.22 7.68
N ASP A 17 3.70 -4.81 8.83
CA ASP A 17 4.41 -3.89 9.72
C ASP A 17 5.50 -4.65 10.51
N ASN A 18 6.58 -3.97 10.88
CA ASN A 18 7.56 -4.49 11.84
C ASN A 18 6.94 -4.60 13.24
N PRO A 19 7.42 -5.51 14.12
CA PRO A 19 6.86 -5.71 15.46
C PRO A 19 6.75 -4.45 16.34
N ASN A 20 7.65 -3.48 16.16
CA ASN A 20 7.70 -2.24 16.95
C ASN A 20 7.21 -1.00 16.16
N ALA A 21 6.53 -1.20 15.03
CA ALA A 21 6.09 -0.14 14.15
C ALA A 21 4.90 0.75 14.60
N PRO A 22 3.99 0.35 15.52
CA PRO A 22 2.74 1.10 15.74
C PRO A 22 2.91 2.60 16.06
N ASP A 23 3.87 2.95 16.92
CA ASP A 23 4.10 4.34 17.31
C ASP A 23 4.72 5.15 16.17
N ILE A 24 5.67 4.56 15.44
CA ILE A 24 6.28 5.19 14.26
C ILE A 24 5.21 5.41 13.19
N ARG A 25 4.39 4.39 12.91
CA ARG A 25 3.25 4.47 11.99
C ARG A 25 2.35 5.64 12.36
N LYS A 26 1.87 5.72 13.60
CA LYS A 26 0.99 6.81 14.06
C LYS A 26 1.65 8.18 13.84
N LYS A 27 2.94 8.31 14.14
CA LYS A 27 3.71 9.55 13.99
C LYS A 27 3.86 9.99 12.53
N VAL A 28 4.19 9.09 11.62
CA VAL A 28 4.48 9.43 10.21
C VAL A 28 3.27 9.28 9.29
N ARG A 29 2.15 8.75 9.79
CA ARG A 29 0.90 8.56 9.03
C ARG A 29 0.45 9.80 8.26
N PRO A 30 0.48 11.04 8.82
CA PRO A 30 0.14 12.23 8.03
C PRO A 30 1.02 12.41 6.79
N ILE A 31 2.32 12.13 6.91
CA ILE A 31 3.28 12.23 5.81
C ILE A 31 3.01 11.12 4.77
N HIS A 32 2.65 9.92 5.22
CA HIS A 32 2.23 8.82 4.34
C HIS A 32 1.03 9.24 3.50
N TYR A 33 0.00 9.81 4.12
CA TYR A 33 -1.19 10.31 3.40
C TYR A 33 -0.85 11.39 2.38
N GLU A 34 0.00 12.37 2.71
CA GLU A 34 0.45 13.37 1.73
C GLU A 34 1.24 12.73 0.57
N GLY A 35 2.07 11.72 0.85
CA GLY A 35 2.85 11.01 -0.17
C GLY A 35 2.00 10.18 -1.12
N ILE A 36 0.91 9.57 -0.65
CA ILE A 36 0.05 8.72 -1.51
C ILE A 36 -0.98 9.51 -2.31
N LYS A 37 -1.36 10.73 -1.90
CA LYS A 37 -2.32 11.58 -2.65
C LYS A 37 -2.03 11.66 -4.16
N PRO A 38 -0.82 12.07 -4.61
CA PRO A 38 -0.53 12.12 -6.05
C PRO A 38 -0.57 10.74 -6.72
N LEU A 39 -0.28 9.66 -5.98
CA LEU A 39 -0.38 8.29 -6.50
C LEU A 39 -1.84 7.87 -6.72
N VAL A 40 -2.75 8.31 -5.84
CA VAL A 40 -4.19 8.11 -6.02
C VAL A 40 -4.69 8.90 -7.22
N GLU A 41 -4.33 10.18 -7.33
CA GLU A 41 -4.74 11.07 -8.42
C GLU A 41 -4.29 10.57 -9.80
N THR A 42 -3.08 10.00 -9.88
CA THR A 42 -2.53 9.44 -11.12
C THR A 42 -2.99 8.02 -11.42
N GLY A 43 -3.78 7.41 -10.52
CA GLY A 43 -4.20 6.02 -10.64
C GLY A 43 -3.08 5.00 -10.38
N ARG A 44 -1.91 5.45 -9.89
CA ARG A 44 -0.80 4.58 -9.48
C ARG A 44 -1.17 3.75 -8.25
N LEU A 45 -1.92 4.32 -7.29
CA LEU A 45 -2.47 3.63 -6.12
C LEU A 45 -4.00 3.62 -6.24
N VAL A 46 -4.58 2.45 -6.49
CA VAL A 46 -6.01 2.35 -6.82
C VAL A 46 -6.89 1.83 -5.69
N VAL A 47 -6.31 1.12 -4.73
CA VAL A 47 -6.95 0.67 -3.48
C VAL A 47 -5.87 0.63 -2.40
N GLY A 48 -6.18 1.04 -1.17
CA GLY A 48 -5.24 0.97 -0.05
C GLY A 48 -5.95 0.96 1.30
N GLY A 49 -5.39 0.23 2.27
CA GLY A 49 -5.92 0.17 3.64
C GLY A 49 -4.98 -0.50 4.62
N ALA A 50 -5.26 -0.33 5.90
CA ALA A 50 -4.55 -1.02 6.98
C ALA A 50 -5.06 -2.46 7.14
N MET A 51 -4.14 -3.41 7.27
CA MET A 51 -4.45 -4.75 7.77
C MET A 51 -4.44 -4.68 9.30
N LEU A 52 -5.47 -5.26 9.94
CA LEU A 52 -5.64 -5.21 11.39
C LEU A 52 -5.68 -6.63 11.98
N GLU A 53 -5.25 -6.79 13.23
CA GLU A 53 -5.39 -8.06 13.98
C GLU A 53 -6.86 -8.38 14.25
N LYS A 54 -7.62 -7.35 14.61
CA LYS A 54 -9.08 -7.38 14.78
C LYS A 54 -9.63 -6.01 14.45
N HIS A 55 -10.92 -5.94 14.16
CA HIS A 55 -11.61 -4.65 14.10
C HIS A 55 -11.65 -4.03 15.50
N PRO A 56 -11.26 -2.74 15.65
CA PRO A 56 -11.32 -2.07 16.94
C PRO A 56 -12.78 -1.84 17.36
N ALA A 57 -13.07 -2.00 18.65
CA ALA A 57 -14.33 -1.53 19.22
C ALA A 57 -14.33 0.01 19.32
N GLU A 58 -15.49 0.60 19.60
CA GLU A 58 -15.59 2.05 19.80
C GLU A 58 -14.68 2.51 20.94
N GLY A 59 -13.84 3.50 20.67
CA GLY A 59 -12.84 4.01 21.62
C GLY A 59 -11.56 3.17 21.74
N GLU A 60 -11.43 2.03 21.05
CA GLU A 60 -10.19 1.25 21.01
C GLU A 60 -9.23 1.74 19.91
N ASP A 61 -7.94 1.63 20.20
CA ASP A 61 -6.90 1.80 19.20
C ASP A 61 -6.88 0.65 18.19
N ALA A 62 -6.61 0.96 16.93
CA ALA A 62 -6.41 -0.04 15.89
C ALA A 62 -5.11 -0.83 16.12
N LEU A 63 -5.20 -2.15 16.10
CA LEU A 63 -4.06 -3.06 16.16
C LEU A 63 -3.58 -3.38 14.75
N PHE A 64 -2.57 -2.64 14.28
CA PHE A 64 -2.04 -2.76 12.92
C PHE A 64 -1.19 -4.03 12.73
N LYS A 65 -1.39 -4.71 11.59
CA LYS A 65 -0.53 -5.79 11.06
C LYS A 65 0.28 -5.38 9.84
N GLY A 66 -0.06 -4.25 9.22
CA GLY A 66 0.47 -3.89 7.92
C GLY A 66 -0.49 -3.06 7.09
N SER A 67 -0.20 -3.02 5.79
CA SER A 67 -1.05 -2.42 4.76
C SER A 67 -1.30 -3.41 3.63
N MET A 68 -2.48 -3.31 3.03
CA MET A 68 -2.77 -3.89 1.73
C MET A 68 -2.93 -2.74 0.74
N ILE A 69 -2.22 -2.81 -0.38
CA ILE A 69 -2.28 -1.79 -1.42
C ILE A 69 -2.35 -2.48 -2.77
N VAL A 70 -3.16 -1.95 -3.69
CA VAL A 70 -3.09 -2.30 -5.11
C VAL A 70 -2.44 -1.14 -5.86
N TYR A 71 -1.26 -1.39 -6.42
CA TYR A 71 -0.57 -0.44 -7.29
C TYR A 71 -0.73 -0.85 -8.76
N THR A 72 -0.76 0.13 -9.67
CA THR A 72 -0.64 -0.12 -11.11
C THR A 72 0.80 0.12 -11.56
N GLY A 73 1.44 -0.74 -12.35
CA GLY A 73 2.83 -0.53 -12.80
C GLY A 73 3.27 -1.36 -14.00
N GLU A 74 4.55 -1.24 -14.34
CA GLU A 74 5.17 -1.93 -15.48
C GLU A 74 5.69 -3.32 -15.10
N SER A 75 6.24 -3.43 -13.89
CA SER A 75 6.83 -4.66 -13.33
C SER A 75 6.75 -4.70 -11.79
N VAL A 76 7.18 -5.82 -11.20
CA VAL A 76 7.30 -5.97 -9.74
C VAL A 76 8.33 -4.98 -9.16
N GLU A 77 9.42 -4.75 -9.89
CA GLU A 77 10.51 -3.85 -9.50
C GLU A 77 10.04 -2.40 -9.45
N ASP A 78 9.31 -1.95 -10.47
CA ASP A 78 8.69 -0.62 -10.53
C ASP A 78 7.74 -0.41 -9.33
N VAL A 79 6.90 -1.40 -9.00
CA VAL A 79 6.03 -1.32 -7.81
C VAL A 79 6.85 -1.35 -6.51
N ARG A 80 7.95 -2.10 -6.47
CA ARG A 80 8.84 -2.13 -5.30
C ARG A 80 9.53 -0.78 -5.07
N GLU A 81 9.90 -0.07 -6.12
CA GLU A 81 10.43 1.30 -6.02
C GLU A 81 9.39 2.26 -5.44
N ALA A 82 8.12 2.17 -5.88
CA ALA A 82 7.05 2.97 -5.30
C ALA A 82 6.85 2.68 -3.80
N ILE A 83 6.89 1.41 -3.39
CA ILE A 83 6.82 1.00 -1.97
C ILE A 83 8.01 1.57 -1.19
N ASN A 84 9.24 1.43 -1.69
CA ASN A 84 10.45 1.93 -1.04
C ASN A 84 10.49 3.47 -0.96
N GLY A 85 9.77 4.15 -1.85
CA GLY A 85 9.59 5.60 -1.84
C GLY A 85 8.72 6.12 -0.70
N ASP A 86 7.86 5.26 -0.13
CA ASP A 86 6.92 5.63 0.93
C ASP A 86 7.63 5.90 2.27
N ILE A 87 7.08 6.83 3.06
CA ILE A 87 7.61 7.11 4.40
C ILE A 87 7.50 5.91 5.33
N TYR A 88 6.49 5.05 5.19
CA TYR A 88 6.37 3.82 5.98
C TYR A 88 7.51 2.84 5.68
N ALA A 89 7.96 2.73 4.43
CA ALA A 89 9.18 1.97 4.12
C ALA A 89 10.42 2.64 4.73
N LYS A 90 10.60 3.94 4.46
CA LYS A 90 11.79 4.70 4.88
C LYS A 90 11.97 4.83 6.38
N SER A 91 10.88 4.81 7.15
CA SER A 91 10.90 4.92 8.60
C SER A 91 10.90 3.57 9.32
N GLY A 92 10.95 2.45 8.58
CA GLY A 92 10.95 1.10 9.15
C GLY A 92 9.59 0.67 9.72
N VAL A 93 8.49 1.27 9.27
CA VAL A 93 7.14 0.79 9.61
C VAL A 93 6.89 -0.55 8.93
N TRP A 94 7.15 -0.66 7.62
CA TRP A 94 6.98 -1.91 6.89
C TRP A 94 8.22 -2.81 7.00
N ASP A 95 7.98 -4.11 7.17
CA ASP A 95 8.97 -5.18 7.07
C ASP A 95 9.21 -5.50 5.59
N LEU A 96 10.18 -4.82 4.98
CA LEU A 96 10.49 -4.93 3.55
C LEU A 96 10.97 -6.32 3.12
N GLU A 97 11.45 -7.15 4.06
CA GLU A 97 11.85 -8.53 3.80
C GLU A 97 10.62 -9.44 3.60
N LYS A 98 9.49 -9.10 4.23
CA LYS A 98 8.24 -9.87 4.15
C LYS A 98 7.21 -9.28 3.19
N VAL A 99 7.54 -8.19 2.50
CA VAL A 99 6.66 -7.58 1.48
C VAL A 99 6.44 -8.55 0.33
N GLN A 100 5.17 -8.80 0.02
CA GLN A 100 4.75 -9.55 -1.16
C GLN A 100 4.22 -8.59 -2.23
N ILE A 101 4.65 -8.77 -3.48
CA ILE A 101 4.15 -8.04 -4.64
C ILE A 101 3.70 -9.09 -5.66
N ILE A 102 2.41 -9.13 -5.92
CA ILE A 102 1.76 -10.23 -6.65
C ILE A 102 1.04 -9.65 -7.87
N PRO A 103 1.35 -10.08 -9.12
CA PRO A 103 0.56 -9.72 -10.28
C PRO A 103 -0.91 -10.03 -10.06
N TYR A 104 -1.77 -9.03 -10.26
CA TYR A 104 -3.16 -9.09 -9.90
C TYR A 104 -4.02 -8.63 -11.08
N VAL A 105 -5.18 -9.26 -11.25
CA VAL A 105 -6.18 -8.86 -12.24
C VAL A 105 -7.50 -8.77 -11.50
N SER A 106 -8.00 -7.55 -11.34
CA SER A 106 -9.31 -7.34 -10.72
C SER A 106 -10.42 -7.89 -11.61
N ALA A 107 -11.16 -8.89 -11.13
CA ALA A 107 -12.37 -9.36 -11.82
C ALA A 107 -13.55 -8.38 -11.67
N VAL A 108 -13.61 -7.67 -10.54
CA VAL A 108 -14.66 -6.71 -10.22
C VAL A 108 -14.04 -5.47 -9.57
N ARG A 109 -14.38 -4.30 -10.10
CA ARG A 109 -14.17 -2.97 -9.47
C ARG A 109 -15.48 -2.22 -9.54
N LYS A 110 -16.40 -2.57 -8.66
CA LYS A 110 -17.70 -1.92 -8.54
C LYS A 110 -17.86 -1.36 -7.14
N PRO A 111 -18.41 -0.15 -6.96
CA PRO A 111 -19.42 -0.02 -5.92
C PRO A 111 -20.52 -1.02 -6.31
N MET A 112 -20.61 -2.14 -5.60
CA MET A 112 -21.81 -2.97 -5.69
C MET A 112 -23.00 -2.10 -5.28
N PRO A 113 -24.18 -2.26 -5.91
CA PRO A 113 -25.38 -1.53 -5.50
C PRO A 113 -25.69 -1.71 -4.01
#